data_AF-A0A2X3CJQ4-F1
#
_entry.id   AF-A0A2X3CJQ4-F1
#
_cell.length_a   1.000
_cell.length_b   1.000
_cell.length_c   1.000
_cell.angle_alpha   90.00
_cell.angle_beta   90.00
_cell.angle_gamma   90.00
#
_symmetry.space_group_name_H-M   'P 1'
#
loop_
_entity.id
_entity.type
_entity.pdbx_description
1 polymer ?
#
loop_
_entity_poly.entity_id
_entity_poly.type
_entity_poly.pdbx_seq_one_letter_code
_entity_poly.pdbx_strand_id
1 'polypeptide(L)'
;MIVGDDDQSIYGWRGAQVENIQRFLNDFPGAETIRLEQNYRSTSNILSAANALIENNNGRTGQKLWTDGADGEPISLYCAFNDLDEARFVVKPN
;
A
#
# COMPACT_ATOMS: atom_id res chain seq x y z
N MET A 1 -3.80 22.54 0.78
CA MET A 1 -3.21 21.31 1.32
C MET A 1 -3.96 20.12 0.73
N ILE A 2 -3.24 19.14 0.20
CA ILE A 2 -3.79 17.84 -0.21
C ILE A 2 -3.02 16.74 0.52
N VAL A 3 -3.64 15.57 0.67
CA VAL A 3 -3.00 14.36 1.20
C VAL A 3 -3.39 13.22 0.27
N GLY A 4 -2.43 12.37 -0.07
CA GLY A 4 -2.67 11.23 -0.93
C GLY A 4 -1.46 10.31 -0.99
N ASP A 5 -1.69 9.15 -1.61
CA ASP A 5 -0.72 8.10 -1.86
C ASP A 5 -1.02 7.56 -3.27
N ASP A 6 -0.06 7.69 -4.20
CA ASP A 6 -0.21 7.22 -5.57
C ASP A 6 -0.29 5.69 -5.65
N ASP A 7 0.33 4.98 -4.71
CA ASP A 7 0.29 3.52 -4.62
C ASP A 7 -1.09 2.98 -4.19
N GLN A 8 -1.96 3.86 -3.68
CA GLN A 8 -3.32 3.52 -3.24
C GLN A 8 -4.42 4.03 -4.19
N SER A 9 -4.06 4.49 -5.40
CA SER A 9 -5.03 4.96 -6.39
C SER A 9 -5.75 3.81 -7.11
N ILE A 10 -6.88 3.33 -6.54
CA ILE A 10 -7.64 2.17 -7.06
C ILE A 10 -8.88 2.52 -7.90
N TYR A 11 -9.23 3.80 -8.02
CA TYR A 11 -10.46 4.24 -8.72
C TYR A 11 -10.26 4.66 -10.18
N GLY A 12 -9.21 4.16 -10.84
CA GLY A 12 -8.92 4.47 -12.25
C GLY A 12 -10.10 4.21 -13.20
N TRP A 13 -10.88 3.16 -12.95
CA TRP A 13 -12.09 2.82 -13.71
C TRP A 13 -13.22 3.86 -13.61
N ARG A 14 -13.19 4.74 -12.59
CA ARG A 14 -14.09 5.88 -12.42
C ARG A 14 -13.49 7.19 -12.91
N GLY A 15 -12.36 7.14 -13.61
CA GLY A 15 -11.66 8.32 -14.11
C GLY A 15 -10.73 8.99 -13.11
N ALA A 16 -10.38 8.33 -11.99
CA ALA A 16 -9.31 8.85 -11.13
C ALA A 16 -7.98 8.81 -11.89
N GLN A 17 -7.25 9.94 -11.86
CA GLN A 17 -5.95 10.11 -12.53
C GLN A 17 -4.87 10.33 -11.47
N VAL A 18 -3.91 9.41 -11.41
CA VAL A 18 -2.78 9.49 -10.47
C VAL A 18 -1.90 10.71 -10.75
N GLU A 19 -1.87 11.15 -12.00
CA GLU A 19 -1.15 12.33 -12.46
C GLU A 19 -1.59 13.61 -11.74
N ASN A 20 -2.80 13.66 -11.16
CA ASN A 20 -3.26 14.80 -10.40
C ASN A 20 -2.39 15.07 -9.17
N ILE A 21 -1.91 14.02 -8.48
CA ILE A 21 -1.02 14.21 -7.32
C ILE A 21 0.37 14.67 -7.76
N GLN A 22 0.85 14.15 -8.89
CA GLN A 22 2.16 14.49 -9.46
C GLN A 22 2.18 15.92 -10.03
N ARG A 23 1.08 16.35 -10.66
CA ARG A 23 0.92 17.70 -11.23
C ARG A 23 0.72 18.79 -10.20
N PHE A 24 0.31 18.43 -8.98
CA PHE A 24 0.01 19.41 -7.93
C PHE A 24 1.18 20.39 -7.68
N LEU A 25 2.42 19.91 -7.70
CA LEU A 25 3.60 20.77 -7.51
C LEU A 25 3.86 21.73 -8.68
N ASN A 26 3.41 21.38 -9.88
CA ASN A 26 3.49 22.26 -11.04
C ASN A 26 2.38 23.32 -11.00
N ASP A 27 1.17 22.93 -10.61
CA ASP A 27 0.00 23.83 -10.54
C ASP A 27 0.13 24.82 -9.37
N PHE A 28 0.85 24.43 -8.31
CA PHE A 28 1.08 25.25 -7.11
C PHE A 28 2.58 25.32 -6.77
N PRO A 29 3.37 26.18 -7.45
CA PRO A 29 4.83 26.25 -7.28
C PRO A 29 5.32 26.63 -5.87
N GLY A 30 4.44 27.16 -5.02
CA GLY A 30 4.74 27.46 -3.61
C GLY A 30 4.36 26.36 -2.63
N ALA A 31 3.90 25.20 -3.12
CA ALA A 31 3.54 24.08 -2.26
C ALA A 31 4.79 23.33 -1.79
N GLU A 32 4.76 22.91 -0.52
CA GLU A 32 5.79 22.06 0.07
C GLU A 32 5.35 20.60 0.10
N THR A 33 6.29 19.68 -0.18
CA THR A 33 6.06 18.23 -0.09
C THR A 33 6.54 17.72 1.26
N ILE A 34 5.63 17.08 2.00
CA ILE A 34 5.96 16.35 3.23
C ILE A 34 5.70 14.87 2.98
N ARG A 35 6.72 14.03 3.20
CA ARG A 35 6.62 12.57 3.03
C ARG A 35 6.52 11.90 4.40
N LEU A 36 5.50 11.06 4.57
CA LEU A 36 5.27 10.30 5.80
C LEU A 36 5.58 8.83 5.55
N GLU A 37 6.83 8.44 5.82
CA GLU A 37 7.31 7.09 5.48
C GLU A 37 7.27 6.11 6.67
N GLN A 38 7.07 6.60 7.89
CA GLN A 38 6.90 5.73 9.05
C GLN A 38 5.45 5.21 9.13
N ASN A 39 5.31 3.89 9.06
CA ASN A 39 4.07 3.17 9.22
C ASN A 39 3.89 2.74 10.68
N TYR A 40 2.80 3.18 11.28
CA TYR A 40 2.43 2.89 12.67
C TYR A 40 1.35 1.79 12.79
N ARG A 41 0.90 1.21 11.66
CA ARG A 41 -0.22 0.25 11.61
C ARG A 41 0.26 -1.20 11.56
N SER A 42 1.25 -1.48 10.74
CA SER A 42 1.64 -2.84 10.34
C SER A 42 3.01 -3.22 10.89
N THR A 43 3.21 -4.51 11.11
CA THR A 43 4.51 -5.06 11.54
C THR A 43 5.51 -5.12 10.37
N SER A 44 6.79 -5.30 10.69
CA SER A 44 7.87 -5.27 9.67
C SER A 44 7.69 -6.34 8.58
N ASN A 45 7.22 -7.55 8.92
CA ASN A 45 6.97 -8.62 7.94
C ASN A 45 5.91 -8.23 6.92
N ILE A 46 4.80 -7.63 7.36
CA ILE A 46 3.72 -7.16 6.49
C ILE A 46 4.24 -6.03 5.59
N LEU A 47 4.95 -5.07 6.17
CA LEU A 47 5.43 -3.89 5.44
C LEU A 47 6.49 -4.25 4.40
N SER A 48 7.36 -5.20 4.72
CA SER A 48 8.37 -5.72 3.79
C SER A 48 7.73 -6.36 2.57
N ALA A 49 6.70 -7.19 2.75
CA ALA A 49 5.98 -7.80 1.65
C ALA A 49 5.23 -6.76 0.80
N ALA A 50 4.59 -5.76 1.44
CA ALA A 50 3.91 -4.68 0.74
C ALA A 50 4.88 -3.86 -0.12
N ASN A 51 6.04 -3.46 0.43
CA ASN A 51 7.10 -2.75 -0.29
C ASN A 51 7.62 -3.58 -1.48
N ALA A 52 7.91 -4.86 -1.27
CA ALA A 52 8.41 -5.74 -2.32
C ALA A 52 7.38 -5.94 -3.45
N LEU A 53 6.09 -6.01 -3.13
CA LEU A 53 5.03 -6.09 -4.14
C LEU A 53 4.96 -4.82 -4.99
N ILE A 54 4.89 -3.66 -4.34
CA ILE A 54 4.68 -2.38 -5.03
C ILE A 54 5.92 -1.93 -5.85
N GLU A 55 7.12 -2.42 -5.53
CA GLU A 55 8.34 -2.19 -6.31
C GLU A 55 8.24 -2.67 -7.77
N ASN A 56 7.31 -3.58 -8.09
CA ASN A 56 7.09 -4.07 -9.45
C ASN A 56 6.32 -3.07 -10.35
N ASN A 57 5.71 -2.02 -9.78
CA ASN A 57 4.94 -1.03 -10.53
C ASN A 57 5.82 0.10 -11.08
N ASN A 58 5.64 0.44 -12.35
CA ASN A 58 6.32 1.56 -13.01
C ASN A 58 5.62 2.91 -12.75
N GLY A 59 6.35 4.03 -12.92
CA GLY A 59 5.75 5.37 -12.91
C GLY A 59 5.37 5.92 -11.53
N ARG A 60 5.90 5.31 -10.46
CA ARG A 60 5.65 5.69 -9.07
C ARG A 60 6.48 6.90 -8.63
N THR A 61 5.99 7.62 -7.64
CA THR A 61 6.67 8.77 -7.00
C THR A 61 7.77 8.33 -6.01
N GLY A 62 7.90 7.01 -5.77
CA GLY A 62 9.09 6.38 -5.20
C GLY A 62 9.22 6.50 -3.68
N GLN A 63 8.26 5.96 -2.93
CA GLN A 63 8.27 5.91 -1.46
C GLN A 63 8.51 4.50 -0.93
N LYS A 64 9.26 4.40 0.17
CA LYS A 64 9.51 3.16 0.89
C LYS A 64 9.07 3.34 2.34
N LEU A 65 8.05 2.59 2.74
CA LEU A 65 7.54 2.66 4.09
C LEU A 65 8.42 1.84 5.04
N TRP A 66 8.61 2.31 6.26
CA TRP A 66 9.31 1.59 7.33
C TRP A 66 8.53 1.63 8.64
N THR A 67 8.84 0.78 9.60
CA THR A 67 8.20 0.78 10.93
C THR A 67 9.24 0.54 12.03
N ASP A 68 9.01 1.13 13.21
CA ASP A 68 9.74 0.85 14.46
C ASP A 68 9.06 -0.23 15.32
N GLY A 69 7.97 -0.82 14.83
CA GLY A 69 7.31 -1.96 15.46
C GLY A 69 8.12 -3.26 15.36
N ALA A 70 7.62 -4.30 16.03
CA ALA A 70 8.19 -5.64 15.94
C ALA A 70 8.00 -6.26 14.54
N ASP A 71 8.71 -7.36 14.27
CA ASP A 71 8.58 -8.10 13.01
C ASP A 71 7.16 -8.65 12.79
N GLY A 72 6.50 -9.05 13.87
CA GLY A 72 5.20 -9.72 13.85
C GLY A 72 5.29 -11.14 13.31
N GLU A 73 4.13 -11.79 13.17
CA GLU A 73 4.06 -13.13 12.61
C GLU A 73 4.44 -13.17 11.13
N PRO A 74 5.03 -14.27 10.63
CA PRO A 74 5.22 -14.48 9.20
C PRO A 74 3.87 -14.48 8.45
N ILE A 75 3.88 -13.95 7.22
CA ILE A 75 2.72 -14.00 6.35
C ILE A 75 2.45 -15.46 5.99
N SER A 76 1.25 -15.94 6.30
CA SER A 76 0.79 -17.29 5.98
C SER A 76 0.09 -17.31 4.62
N LEU A 77 0.32 -18.37 3.85
CA LEU A 77 -0.38 -18.62 2.58
C LEU A 77 -1.10 -19.97 2.67
N TYR A 78 -2.39 -19.99 2.38
CA TYR A 78 -3.19 -21.19 2.29
C TYR A 78 -3.75 -21.33 0.87
N CYS A 79 -3.38 -22.43 0.20
CA CYS A 79 -3.88 -22.74 -1.14
C CYS A 79 -5.12 -23.64 -1.01
N ALA A 80 -6.30 -23.02 -1.01
CA ALA A 80 -7.57 -23.73 -0.97
C ALA A 80 -7.86 -24.49 -2.28
N PHE A 81 -8.59 -25.61 -2.19
CA PHE A 81 -9.02 -26.37 -3.36
C PHE A 81 -10.13 -25.66 -4.16
N ASN A 82 -11.02 -24.95 -3.48
CA ASN A 82 -12.11 -24.16 -4.06
C ASN A 82 -12.56 -23.04 -3.09
N ASP A 83 -13.53 -22.24 -3.51
CA ASP A 83 -14.12 -21.14 -2.74
C ASP A 83 -14.74 -21.58 -1.40
N LEU A 84 -15.42 -22.73 -1.38
CA LEU A 84 -15.98 -23.30 -0.15
C LEU A 84 -14.90 -23.73 0.84
N ASP A 85 -13.78 -24.26 0.36
CA ASP A 85 -12.62 -24.65 1.17
C ASP A 85 -11.91 -23.42 1.77
N GLU A 86 -11.71 -22.37 0.96
CA GLU A 86 -11.20 -21.08 1.43
C GLU A 86 -12.11 -20.50 2.52
N ALA A 87 -13.42 -20.46 2.28
CA ALA A 87 -14.39 -19.95 3.24
C ALA A 87 -14.35 -20.73 4.57
N ARG A 88 -14.22 -22.07 4.50
CA ARG A 88 -14.09 -22.93 5.70
C ARG A 88 -12.79 -22.67 6.45
N PHE A 89 -11.68 -22.48 5.73
CA PHE A 89 -10.40 -22.14 6.33
C PHE A 89 -10.48 -20.82 7.10
N VAL A 90 -11.10 -19.79 6.52
CA VAL A 90 -11.21 -18.44 7.12
C VAL A 90 -12.10 -18.44 8.37
N VAL A 91 -13.22 -19.17 8.39
CA VAL A 91 -14.14 -19.18 9.56
C VAL A 91 -13.74 -20.17 10.64
N LYS A 92 -12.71 -21.01 10.42
CA LYS A 92 -12.26 -21.98 11.41
C LYS A 92 -11.76 -21.22 12.65
N PRO A 93 -12.34 -21.46 13.84
CA PRO A 93 -11.85 -20.82 15.05
C PRO A 93 -10.41 -21.29 15.35
N ASN A 94 -9.60 -20.36 15.86
CA ASN A 94 -8.23 -20.61 16.32
C ASN A 94 -8.19 -21.64 17.45
#